data_AF-A0A9P4WMK3-F1
#
_entry.id   AF-A0A9P4WMK3-F1
#
_cell.length_a   1.000
_cell.length_b   1.000
_cell.length_c   1.000
_cell.angle_alpha   90.00
_cell.angle_beta   90.00
_cell.angle_gamma   90.00
#
_symmetry.space_group_name_H-M   'P 1'
#
loop_
_entity.id
_entity.type
_entity.pdbx_description
1 polymer ?
#
loop_
_entity_poly.entity_id
_entity_poly.type
_entity_poly.pdbx_seq_one_letter_code
_entity_poly.pdbx_strand_id
1 'polypeptide(L)'
;MDLQVDATAEVKHIPEVELIADVATNDTAHVVAFEGEDDPEDPLNWSKFYNWSMAIISFLSLVVNLAILLCAPARPSILVEFRSNNKLDATLLVSIWELGEVLGPLVVASLSETYVRLPVYHTANVLFVVFSIVVARSTSMGMLIAMRFLLGMSVASTAINPCIVGDMFREEQRGKALSVMGIIPFIAPVVGPSIGGMISEALGWRWTFWLIAIIAVPLQVLLFVTFRETYRLRILEVKIAKLRKKTGNPRLRSKYEKEATARRLPVKTLLRPLKLLVHSPVVLLVGIVGGIAMSLVYVIITSLPDVYEQVYGFNKSVIELTYCGLGTLGKLSTSSAH
;
A
#
# COMPACT_ATOMS: atom_id res chain seq x y z
N MET A 1 29.34 -8.90 70.46
CA MET A 1 27.89 -8.93 70.70
C MET A 1 27.37 -7.58 70.27
N ASP A 2 26.65 -7.61 69.16
CA ASP A 2 26.65 -6.58 68.13
C ASP A 2 25.82 -5.33 68.46
N LEU A 3 26.36 -4.20 67.99
CA LEU A 3 25.70 -2.91 67.85
C LEU A 3 24.73 -2.97 66.67
N GLN A 4 23.43 -2.84 66.93
CA GLN A 4 22.43 -2.53 65.90
C GLN A 4 22.35 -0.99 65.76
N VAL A 5 22.66 -0.51 64.56
CA VAL A 5 22.43 0.87 64.13
C VAL A 5 21.36 0.86 63.05
N ASP A 6 20.40 1.76 63.24
CA ASP A 6 19.30 2.13 62.35
C ASP A 6 19.70 2.26 60.87
N ALA A 7 18.86 1.70 60.00
CA ALA A 7 18.85 1.99 58.57
C ALA A 7 17.46 2.54 58.19
N THR A 8 17.29 3.85 58.34
CA THR A 8 16.24 4.62 57.67
C THR A 8 16.87 5.42 56.54
N ALA A 9 16.60 5.01 55.29
CA ALA A 9 16.75 5.86 54.11
C ALA A 9 15.72 5.40 53.07
N GLU A 10 14.88 6.36 52.68
CA GLU A 10 13.72 6.23 51.79
C GLU A 10 14.06 5.58 50.44
N VAL A 11 13.29 4.57 50.05
CA VAL A 11 13.12 4.20 48.65
C VAL A 11 11.72 4.62 48.22
N LYS A 12 11.72 5.64 47.37
CA LYS A 12 10.60 6.31 46.72
C LYS A 12 9.65 5.30 46.05
N HIS A 13 8.38 5.41 46.43
CA HIS A 13 7.22 4.67 45.92
C HIS A 13 7.11 4.76 44.38
N ILE A 14 7.14 3.61 43.69
CA ILE A 14 6.75 3.47 42.27
C ILE A 14 5.40 2.73 42.29
N PRO A 15 4.33 3.26 41.66
CA PRO A 15 3.00 2.68 41.78
C PRO A 15 2.94 1.30 41.13
N GLU A 16 2.28 0.43 41.87
CA GLU A 16 2.07 -1.00 41.69
C GLU A 16 1.22 -1.27 40.45
N VAL A 17 1.69 -2.21 39.61
CA VAL A 17 1.00 -2.67 38.40
C VAL A 17 -0.24 -3.44 38.84
N GLU A 18 -1.42 -2.88 38.59
CA GLU A 18 -2.69 -3.49 38.94
C GLU A 18 -2.95 -4.71 38.04
N LEU A 19 -2.74 -5.88 38.66
CA LEU A 19 -3.06 -7.20 38.13
C LEU A 19 -4.58 -7.35 38.01
N ILE A 20 -5.14 -7.32 36.80
CA ILE A 20 -6.50 -7.83 36.58
C ILE A 20 -6.41 -9.36 36.51
N ALA A 21 -6.80 -9.99 37.62
CA ALA A 21 -6.99 -11.43 37.75
C ALA A 21 -8.44 -11.82 37.43
N ASP A 22 -8.61 -12.80 36.53
CA ASP A 22 -9.58 -13.92 36.53
C ASP A 22 -9.82 -14.39 35.07
N VAL A 23 -9.68 -15.65 34.63
CA VAL A 23 -9.75 -16.98 35.26
C VAL A 23 -8.86 -17.99 34.49
N ALA A 24 -8.17 -18.85 35.26
CA ALA A 24 -7.65 -20.20 34.94
C ALA A 24 -6.78 -20.44 33.68
N THR A 25 -5.47 -20.26 33.85
CA THR A 25 -4.41 -21.29 33.65
C THR A 25 -3.08 -20.64 34.06
N ASN A 26 -2.27 -21.35 34.86
CA ASN A 26 -0.98 -20.89 35.41
C ASN A 26 0.14 -20.67 34.35
N ASP A 27 -0.19 -20.24 33.13
CA ASP A 27 0.72 -19.97 32.00
C ASP A 27 0.67 -18.51 31.52
N THR A 28 -0.16 -17.66 32.16
CA THR A 28 -0.34 -16.24 31.80
C THR A 28 0.68 -15.28 32.45
N ALA A 29 1.43 -15.73 33.46
CA ALA A 29 2.42 -14.91 34.19
C ALA A 29 3.61 -14.42 33.34
N HIS A 30 3.70 -14.85 32.09
CA HIS A 30 4.74 -14.46 31.16
C HIS A 30 4.19 -13.83 29.87
N VAL A 31 2.89 -13.59 29.77
CA VAL A 31 2.26 -13.04 28.56
C VAL A 31 2.25 -11.52 28.63
N VAL A 32 3.03 -10.86 27.77
CA VAL A 32 3.03 -9.40 27.66
C VAL A 32 1.96 -8.97 26.66
N ALA A 33 1.11 -8.03 27.04
CA ALA A 33 0.14 -7.33 26.19
C ALA A 33 0.37 -5.81 26.29
N PHE A 34 -0.34 -5.02 25.48
CA PHE A 34 -0.36 -3.56 25.64
C PHE A 34 -0.95 -3.19 27.02
N GLU A 35 -0.46 -2.11 27.61
CA GLU A 35 -0.85 -1.64 28.95
C GLU A 35 -2.21 -0.92 28.87
N GLY A 36 -3.31 -1.69 28.82
CA GLY A 36 -4.68 -1.16 28.82
C GLY A 36 -5.17 -0.60 27.47
N GLU A 37 -6.39 -0.07 27.46
CA GLU A 37 -7.04 0.49 26.25
C GLU A 37 -6.39 1.79 25.75
N ASP A 38 -5.58 2.47 26.58
CA ASP A 38 -4.99 3.80 26.31
C ASP A 38 -3.45 3.77 26.11
N ASP A 39 -2.83 2.61 25.88
CA ASP A 39 -1.37 2.51 25.66
C ASP A 39 -0.95 3.39 24.46
N PRO A 40 -0.03 4.37 24.65
CA PRO A 40 0.45 5.24 23.56
C PRO A 40 1.29 4.49 22.51
N GLU A 41 1.74 3.28 22.81
CA GLU A 41 2.41 2.39 21.84
C GLU A 41 1.41 1.65 20.92
N ASP A 42 0.10 1.64 21.23
CA ASP A 42 -0.92 1.09 20.32
C ASP A 42 -1.23 2.09 19.18
N PRO A 43 -1.07 1.69 17.90
CA PRO A 43 -1.44 2.50 16.74
C PRO A 43 -2.87 3.04 16.73
N LEU A 44 -3.82 2.41 17.45
CA LEU A 44 -5.20 2.91 17.57
C LEU A 44 -5.32 4.20 18.38
N ASN A 45 -4.40 4.43 19.30
CA ASN A 45 -4.46 5.54 20.25
C ASN A 45 -3.64 6.74 19.78
N TRP A 46 -3.01 6.64 18.62
CA TRP A 46 -2.31 7.75 18.00
C TRP A 46 -3.27 8.89 17.63
N SER A 47 -2.71 10.10 17.55
CA SER A 47 -3.50 11.28 17.23
C SER A 47 -4.24 11.10 15.89
N LYS A 48 -5.53 11.42 15.87
CA LYS A 48 -6.36 11.31 14.65
C LYS A 48 -5.74 12.07 13.47
N PHE A 49 -5.11 13.21 13.73
CA PHE A 49 -4.40 13.99 12.72
C PHE A 49 -3.24 13.22 12.09
N TYR A 50 -2.42 12.54 12.90
CA TYR A 50 -1.36 11.67 12.39
C TYR A 50 -1.94 10.51 11.58
N ASN A 51 -2.99 9.84 12.08
CA ASN A 51 -3.58 8.70 11.37
C ASN A 51 -4.17 9.10 10.02
N TRP A 52 -4.89 10.22 9.96
CA TRP A 52 -5.41 10.76 8.70
C TRP A 52 -4.28 11.27 7.78
N SER A 53 -3.25 11.91 8.31
CA SER A 53 -2.11 12.36 7.52
C SER A 53 -1.35 11.17 6.90
N MET A 54 -1.10 10.11 7.67
CA MET A 54 -0.48 8.90 7.14
C MET A 54 -1.37 8.16 6.16
N ALA A 55 -2.68 8.05 6.43
CA ALA A 55 -3.63 7.49 5.48
C ALA A 55 -3.61 8.27 4.16
N ILE A 56 -3.56 9.61 4.22
CA ILE A 56 -3.48 10.47 3.04
C ILE A 56 -2.12 10.32 2.34
N ILE A 57 -1.00 10.30 3.05
CA ILE A 57 0.36 10.25 2.46
C ILE A 57 0.69 8.87 1.88
N SER A 58 0.43 7.78 2.61
CA SER A 58 0.60 6.39 2.13
C SER A 58 -0.29 6.10 0.92
N PHE A 59 -1.34 6.90 0.76
CA PHE A 59 -2.29 6.80 -0.31
C PHE A 59 -2.06 7.81 -1.44
N LEU A 60 -1.39 8.95 -1.18
CA LEU A 60 -0.79 9.87 -2.16
C LEU A 60 0.34 9.23 -2.96
N SER A 61 0.84 8.07 -2.51
CA SER A 61 1.58 7.11 -3.35
C SER A 61 0.81 6.66 -4.61
N LEU A 62 -0.49 6.95 -4.71
CA LEU A 62 -1.29 7.34 -5.89
C LEU A 62 -0.59 7.76 -7.18
N VAL A 63 0.58 8.42 -7.08
CA VAL A 63 1.48 8.69 -8.20
C VAL A 63 1.69 7.42 -9.05
N VAL A 64 1.61 6.25 -8.42
CA VAL A 64 1.61 4.94 -9.05
C VAL A 64 0.43 4.71 -10.00
N ASN A 65 -0.81 5.07 -9.63
CA ASN A 65 -1.97 4.94 -10.52
C ASN A 65 -1.87 5.93 -11.70
N LEU A 66 -1.38 7.15 -11.43
CA LEU A 66 -1.08 8.10 -12.50
C LEU A 66 0.01 7.57 -13.44
N ALA A 67 1.01 6.85 -12.93
CA ALA A 67 2.13 6.34 -13.73
C ALA A 67 1.71 5.41 -14.88
N ILE A 68 0.68 4.60 -14.66
CA ILE A 68 0.11 3.69 -15.66
C ILE A 68 -0.49 4.51 -16.80
N LEU A 69 -1.31 5.48 -16.43
CA LEU A 69 -2.16 6.23 -17.34
C LEU A 69 -1.41 7.31 -18.10
N LEU A 70 -0.33 7.85 -17.52
CA LEU A 70 0.60 8.77 -18.17
C LEU A 70 1.30 8.13 -19.40
N CYS A 71 1.40 6.80 -19.46
CA CYS A 71 2.00 6.12 -20.60
C CYS A 71 1.12 6.08 -21.84
N ALA A 72 -0.18 5.84 -21.65
CA ALA A 72 -1.09 5.55 -22.74
C ALA A 72 -1.01 6.57 -23.90
N PRO A 73 -0.97 7.90 -23.64
CA PRO A 73 -0.81 8.91 -24.69
C PRO A 73 0.62 8.98 -25.26
N ALA A 74 1.64 8.57 -24.51
CA ALA A 74 3.05 8.64 -24.90
C ALA A 74 3.50 7.47 -25.81
N ARG A 75 2.69 6.41 -25.90
CA ARG A 75 2.97 5.19 -26.67
C ARG A 75 3.33 5.43 -28.15
N PRO A 76 2.62 6.27 -28.93
CA PRO A 76 2.99 6.53 -30.32
C PRO A 76 4.40 7.11 -30.44
N SER A 77 4.75 8.08 -29.58
CA SER A 77 6.08 8.71 -29.56
C SER A 77 7.19 7.71 -29.23
N ILE A 78 6.92 6.77 -28.31
CA ILE A 78 7.86 5.69 -27.94
C ILE A 78 8.14 4.76 -29.12
N LEU A 79 7.09 4.36 -29.85
CA LEU A 79 7.23 3.44 -31.00
C LEU A 79 8.02 4.07 -32.14
N VAL A 80 7.77 5.36 -32.41
CA VAL A 80 8.51 6.11 -33.44
C VAL A 80 9.99 6.22 -33.08
N GLU A 81 10.31 6.54 -31.83
CA GLU A 81 11.71 6.69 -31.42
C GLU A 81 12.49 5.38 -31.49
N PHE A 82 11.92 4.29 -30.99
CA PHE A 82 12.57 2.97 -31.02
C PHE A 82 12.43 2.24 -32.36
N ARG A 83 11.82 2.90 -33.37
CA ARG A 83 11.58 2.35 -34.72
C ARG A 83 10.92 0.97 -34.70
N SER A 84 10.00 0.75 -33.75
CA SER A 84 9.27 -0.52 -33.67
C SER A 84 7.94 -0.40 -34.41
N ASN A 85 7.81 -1.18 -35.49
CA ASN A 85 6.56 -1.34 -36.25
C ASN A 85 5.75 -2.57 -35.78
N ASN A 86 6.19 -3.26 -34.74
CA ASN A 86 5.52 -4.45 -34.23
C ASN A 86 4.34 -4.06 -33.33
N LYS A 87 3.13 -4.49 -33.73
CA LYS A 87 1.93 -4.37 -32.89
C LYS A 87 2.10 -5.04 -31.52
N LEU A 88 2.91 -6.09 -31.45
CA LEU A 88 3.22 -6.78 -30.19
C LEU A 88 3.89 -5.85 -29.18
N ASP A 89 4.86 -5.04 -29.61
CA ASP A 89 5.60 -4.14 -28.72
C ASP A 89 4.69 -3.03 -28.18
N ALA A 90 3.79 -2.51 -29.02
CA ALA A 90 2.81 -1.50 -28.65
C ALA A 90 1.83 -2.00 -27.58
N THR A 91 1.40 -3.26 -27.69
CA THR A 91 0.50 -3.91 -26.73
C THR A 91 1.24 -4.27 -25.44
N LEU A 92 2.44 -4.87 -25.57
CA LEU A 92 3.28 -5.27 -24.43
C LEU A 92 3.65 -4.09 -23.54
N LEU A 93 3.89 -2.91 -24.12
CA LEU A 93 4.26 -1.72 -23.37
C LEU A 93 3.24 -1.33 -22.28
N VAL A 94 1.95 -1.63 -22.52
CA VAL A 94 0.85 -1.36 -21.59
C VAL A 94 0.56 -2.61 -20.75
N SER A 95 0.40 -3.77 -21.37
CA SER A 95 -0.04 -4.99 -20.66
C SER A 95 1.02 -5.58 -19.72
N ILE A 96 2.32 -5.38 -19.99
CA ILE A 96 3.38 -5.94 -19.14
C ILE A 96 3.41 -5.29 -17.75
N TRP A 97 2.95 -4.05 -17.64
CA TRP A 97 2.80 -3.38 -16.35
C TRP A 97 1.79 -4.13 -15.48
N GLU A 98 0.60 -4.37 -16.04
CA GLU A 98 -0.51 -5.04 -15.35
C GLU A 98 -0.09 -6.43 -14.86
N LEU A 99 0.69 -7.15 -15.67
CA LEU A 99 1.29 -8.42 -15.26
C LEU A 99 2.17 -8.26 -14.02
N GLY A 100 3.03 -7.23 -13.99
CA GLY A 100 3.86 -6.92 -12.83
C GLY A 100 3.02 -6.55 -11.60
N GLU A 101 1.99 -5.72 -11.79
CA GLU A 101 1.07 -5.29 -10.74
C GLU A 101 0.25 -6.43 -10.14
N VAL A 102 -0.09 -7.47 -10.92
CA VAL A 102 -0.74 -8.68 -10.39
C VAL A 102 0.24 -9.55 -9.60
N LEU A 103 1.48 -9.70 -10.08
CA LEU A 103 2.47 -10.60 -9.47
C LEU A 103 3.13 -10.00 -8.22
N GLY A 104 3.33 -8.68 -8.19
CA GLY A 104 4.00 -7.99 -7.10
C GLY A 104 3.33 -8.17 -5.73
N PRO A 105 2.02 -7.89 -5.59
CA PRO A 105 1.27 -8.05 -4.33
C PRO A 105 1.34 -9.46 -3.77
N LEU A 106 1.38 -10.50 -4.60
CA LEU A 106 1.52 -11.89 -4.14
C LEU A 106 2.79 -12.07 -3.30
N VAL A 107 3.89 -11.46 -3.75
CA VAL A 107 5.18 -11.50 -3.06
C VAL A 107 5.16 -10.56 -1.84
N VAL A 108 4.79 -9.31 -2.05
CA VAL A 108 4.89 -8.26 -1.02
C VAL A 108 3.91 -8.46 0.13
N ALA A 109 2.67 -8.89 -0.13
CA ALA A 109 1.71 -9.18 0.93
C ALA A 109 2.21 -10.32 1.84
N SER A 110 2.71 -11.41 1.25
CA SER A 110 3.27 -12.55 1.98
C SER A 110 4.50 -12.16 2.80
N LEU A 111 5.37 -11.32 2.23
CA LEU A 111 6.53 -10.77 2.93
C LEU A 111 6.12 -9.82 4.05
N SER A 112 5.06 -9.04 3.90
CA SER A 112 4.58 -8.09 4.91
C SER A 112 3.99 -8.77 6.16
N GLU A 113 3.51 -10.01 6.02
CA GLU A 113 3.02 -10.84 7.13
C GLU A 113 4.16 -11.61 7.82
N THR A 114 5.12 -12.10 7.04
CA THR A 114 6.22 -12.93 7.55
C THR A 114 7.33 -12.07 8.15
N TYR A 115 7.74 -11.07 7.38
CA TYR A 115 8.63 -10.00 7.79
C TYR A 115 7.79 -8.83 8.25
N VAL A 116 8.42 -7.68 8.26
CA VAL A 116 7.85 -6.51 8.87
C VAL A 116 7.29 -5.59 7.80
N ARG A 117 6.08 -5.07 8.05
CA ARG A 117 5.37 -4.17 7.15
C ARG A 117 6.21 -2.94 6.76
N LEU A 118 6.83 -2.25 7.72
CA LEU A 118 7.53 -1.00 7.45
C LEU A 118 8.72 -1.12 6.45
N PRO A 119 9.73 -2.00 6.65
CA PRO A 119 10.83 -2.13 5.69
C PRO A 119 10.39 -2.65 4.32
N VAL A 120 9.41 -3.57 4.28
CA VAL A 120 8.86 -4.11 3.02
C VAL A 120 8.19 -2.99 2.22
N TYR A 121 7.39 -2.16 2.88
CA TYR A 121 6.72 -1.02 2.27
C TYR A 121 7.71 -0.01 1.68
N HIS A 122 8.73 0.39 2.47
CA HIS A 122 9.75 1.32 1.98
C HIS A 122 10.59 0.75 0.83
N THR A 123 10.95 -0.54 0.89
CA THR A 123 11.75 -1.18 -0.16
C THR A 123 11.00 -1.18 -1.49
N ALA A 124 9.72 -1.53 -1.49
CA ALA A 124 8.89 -1.51 -2.68
C ALA A 124 8.77 -0.09 -3.27
N ASN A 125 8.55 0.93 -2.44
CA ASN A 125 8.48 2.31 -2.92
C ASN A 125 9.82 2.85 -3.45
N VAL A 126 10.95 2.47 -2.84
CA VAL A 126 12.27 2.84 -3.36
C VAL A 126 12.52 2.19 -4.72
N LEU A 127 12.16 0.91 -4.86
CA LEU A 127 12.25 0.21 -6.15
C LEU A 127 11.36 0.89 -7.20
N PHE A 128 10.17 1.34 -6.83
CA PHE A 128 9.30 2.12 -7.72
C PHE A 128 9.98 3.39 -8.24
N VAL A 129 10.59 4.18 -7.36
CA VAL A 129 11.33 5.40 -7.76
C VAL A 129 12.50 5.05 -8.68
N VAL A 130 13.30 4.05 -8.31
CA VAL A 130 14.47 3.64 -9.08
C VAL A 130 14.06 3.17 -10.47
N PHE A 131 13.10 2.24 -10.58
CA PHE A 131 12.66 1.76 -11.87
C PHE A 131 11.99 2.85 -12.70
N SER A 132 11.29 3.82 -12.10
CA SER A 132 10.72 4.96 -12.82
C SER A 132 11.82 5.79 -13.51
N ILE A 133 12.92 6.05 -12.80
CA ILE A 133 14.10 6.75 -13.36
C ILE A 133 14.77 5.91 -14.46
N VAL A 134 14.91 4.60 -14.26
CA VAL A 134 15.53 3.71 -15.25
C VAL A 134 14.67 3.61 -16.52
N VAL A 135 13.34 3.58 -16.40
CA VAL A 135 12.40 3.64 -17.52
C VAL A 135 12.55 4.96 -18.28
N ALA A 136 12.65 6.09 -17.59
CA ALA A 136 12.90 7.40 -18.19
C ALA A 136 14.24 7.48 -18.95
N ARG A 137 15.24 6.70 -18.51
CA ARG A 137 16.58 6.61 -19.11
C ARG A 137 16.73 5.45 -20.10
N SER A 138 15.66 4.75 -20.44
CA SER A 138 15.73 3.58 -21.32
C SER A 138 16.19 3.96 -22.73
N THR A 139 17.06 3.11 -23.28
CA THR A 139 17.72 3.28 -24.59
C THR A 139 17.32 2.22 -25.61
N SER A 140 16.55 1.22 -25.20
CA SER A 140 16.03 0.17 -26.07
C SER A 140 14.61 -0.23 -25.67
N MET A 141 13.84 -0.73 -26.65
CA MET A 141 12.47 -1.19 -26.41
C MET A 141 12.42 -2.34 -25.41
N GLY A 142 13.35 -3.29 -25.49
CA GLY A 142 13.44 -4.41 -24.55
C GLY A 142 13.74 -3.96 -23.12
N MET A 143 14.65 -2.99 -22.95
CA MET A 143 14.91 -2.39 -21.63
C MET A 143 13.67 -1.68 -21.09
N LEU A 144 12.96 -0.92 -21.94
CA LEU A 144 11.74 -0.22 -21.56
C LEU A 144 10.66 -1.20 -21.07
N ILE A 145 10.42 -2.30 -21.80
CA ILE A 145 9.43 -3.34 -21.45
C ILE A 145 9.82 -4.06 -20.15
N ALA A 146 11.09 -4.47 -20.01
CA ALA A 146 11.56 -5.15 -18.80
C ALA A 146 11.46 -4.26 -17.55
N MET A 147 11.84 -2.98 -17.68
CA MET A 147 11.77 -2.04 -16.56
C MET A 147 10.34 -1.63 -16.26
N ARG A 148 9.45 -1.61 -17.25
CA ARG A 148 8.00 -1.47 -17.07
C ARG A 148 7.40 -2.58 -16.22
N PHE A 149 7.77 -3.83 -16.49
CA PHE A 149 7.35 -4.97 -15.67
C PHE A 149 7.78 -4.81 -14.21
N LEU A 150 9.05 -4.48 -13.98
CA LEU A 150 9.61 -4.29 -12.64
C LEU A 150 9.01 -3.09 -11.91
N LEU A 151 8.71 -2.02 -12.65
CA LEU A 151 8.02 -0.84 -12.11
C LEU A 151 6.60 -1.21 -11.66
N GLY A 152 5.84 -1.97 -12.46
CA GLY A 152 4.53 -2.51 -12.09
C GLY A 152 4.60 -3.44 -10.87
N MET A 153 5.63 -4.28 -10.78
CA MET A 153 5.86 -5.14 -9.61
C MET A 153 6.12 -4.34 -8.33
N SER A 154 6.73 -3.16 -8.44
CA SER A 154 7.07 -2.31 -7.29
C SER A 154 5.86 -1.57 -6.69
N VAL A 155 4.75 -1.51 -7.43
CA VAL A 155 3.44 -0.99 -6.97
C VAL A 155 2.85 -1.82 -5.84
N ALA A 156 3.36 -3.01 -5.61
CA ALA A 156 2.86 -3.96 -4.65
C ALA A 156 2.80 -3.44 -3.20
N SER A 157 3.50 -2.35 -2.85
CA SER A 157 3.30 -1.64 -1.58
C SER A 157 1.86 -1.17 -1.37
N THR A 158 1.13 -0.86 -2.44
CA THR A 158 -0.28 -0.44 -2.38
C THR A 158 -1.20 -1.51 -1.80
N ALA A 159 -0.85 -2.80 -1.94
CA ALA A 159 -1.61 -3.90 -1.35
C ALA A 159 -1.53 -3.91 0.19
N ILE A 160 -0.52 -3.28 0.78
CA ILE A 160 -0.35 -3.16 2.23
C ILE A 160 -1.17 -1.97 2.79
N ASN A 161 -1.52 -0.97 1.97
CA ASN A 161 -2.21 0.25 2.42
C ASN A 161 -3.53 -0.04 3.18
N PRO A 162 -4.43 -0.93 2.73
CA PRO A 162 -5.64 -1.25 3.49
C PRO A 162 -5.33 -1.92 4.83
N CYS A 163 -4.24 -2.69 4.91
CA CYS A 163 -3.79 -3.32 6.15
C CYS A 163 -3.26 -2.29 7.15
N ILE A 164 -2.49 -1.31 6.68
CA ILE A 164 -2.00 -0.18 7.49
C ILE A 164 -3.18 0.63 8.05
N VAL A 165 -4.17 0.94 7.21
CA VAL A 165 -5.40 1.63 7.65
C VAL A 165 -6.18 0.77 8.66
N GLY A 166 -6.25 -0.55 8.45
CA GLY A 166 -6.86 -1.48 9.40
C GLY A 166 -6.17 -1.52 10.76
N ASP A 167 -4.84 -1.33 10.81
CA ASP A 167 -4.09 -1.30 12.06
C ASP A 167 -4.30 0.02 12.84
N MET A 168 -4.46 1.14 12.12
CA MET A 168 -4.46 2.51 12.67
C MET A 168 -5.85 3.08 12.98
N PHE A 169 -6.91 2.58 12.33
CA PHE A 169 -8.26 3.11 12.50
C PHE A 169 -9.17 2.12 13.22
N ARG A 170 -9.93 2.62 14.20
CA ARG A 170 -11.03 1.88 14.84
C ARG A 170 -12.11 1.53 13.81
N GLU A 171 -12.86 0.45 14.05
CA GLU A 171 -13.82 -0.13 13.10
C GLU A 171 -14.81 0.89 12.52
N GLU A 172 -15.32 1.80 13.36
CA GLU A 172 -16.25 2.88 13.00
C GLU A 172 -15.68 3.86 11.96
N GLN A 173 -14.38 4.16 12.03
CA GLN A 173 -13.71 5.13 11.15
C GLN A 173 -13.03 4.46 9.96
N ARG A 174 -12.80 3.14 10.04
CA ARG A 174 -12.13 2.36 9.01
C ARG A 174 -12.87 2.44 7.68
N GLY A 175 -14.21 2.34 7.70
CA GLY A 175 -15.04 2.48 6.50
C GLY A 175 -14.81 3.81 5.80
N LYS A 176 -14.82 4.92 6.54
CA LYS A 176 -14.59 6.26 5.98
C LYS A 176 -13.18 6.42 5.39
N ALA A 177 -12.15 5.92 6.07
CA ALA A 177 -10.78 5.95 5.58
C ALA A 177 -10.64 5.16 4.26
N LEU A 178 -11.22 3.96 4.19
CA LEU A 178 -11.24 3.14 2.98
C LEU A 178 -12.10 3.75 1.85
N SER A 179 -13.19 4.44 2.16
CA SER A 179 -14.00 5.13 1.14
C SER A 179 -13.28 6.33 0.52
N VAL A 180 -12.54 7.11 1.33
CA VAL A 180 -11.64 8.15 0.81
C VAL A 180 -10.59 7.51 -0.11
N MET A 181 -10.16 6.29 0.23
CA MET A 181 -9.28 5.50 -0.63
C MET A 181 -9.96 4.99 -1.92
N GLY A 182 -11.26 4.75 -1.91
CA GLY A 182 -11.99 4.29 -3.08
C GLY A 182 -12.12 5.33 -4.21
N ILE A 183 -11.95 6.63 -3.92
CA ILE A 183 -12.22 7.73 -4.88
C ILE A 183 -11.20 7.78 -6.04
N ILE A 184 -10.04 7.18 -5.84
CA ILE A 184 -8.85 7.50 -6.61
C ILE A 184 -8.72 6.80 -7.95
N PRO A 185 -9.04 5.50 -8.06
CA PRO A 185 -9.17 4.84 -9.36
C PRO A 185 -10.13 5.57 -10.29
N PHE A 186 -11.02 6.44 -9.77
CA PHE A 186 -11.88 7.29 -10.59
C PHE A 186 -11.25 8.61 -11.01
N ILE A 187 -10.36 9.21 -10.20
CA ILE A 187 -9.69 10.47 -10.54
C ILE A 187 -8.53 10.24 -11.50
N ALA A 188 -7.76 9.17 -11.29
CA ALA A 188 -6.53 8.93 -12.04
C ALA A 188 -6.75 8.82 -13.56
N PRO A 189 -7.78 8.11 -14.08
CA PRO A 189 -8.07 8.04 -15.52
C PRO A 189 -8.49 9.37 -16.14
N VAL A 190 -9.00 10.31 -15.33
CA VAL A 190 -9.36 11.65 -15.81
C VAL A 190 -8.11 12.51 -15.96
N VAL A 191 -7.25 12.52 -14.94
CA VAL A 191 -6.11 13.45 -14.86
C VAL A 191 -4.87 12.90 -15.58
N GLY A 192 -4.68 11.58 -15.55
CA GLY A 192 -3.48 10.90 -16.05
C GLY A 192 -3.23 11.11 -17.54
N PRO A 193 -4.18 10.79 -18.44
CA PRO A 193 -4.02 10.97 -19.87
C PRO A 193 -3.82 12.43 -20.28
N SER A 194 -4.53 13.37 -19.65
CA SER A 194 -4.41 14.80 -19.94
C SER A 194 -3.02 15.34 -19.65
N ILE A 195 -2.51 15.09 -18.44
CA ILE A 195 -1.15 15.49 -18.06
C ILE A 195 -0.12 14.75 -18.93
N GLY A 196 -0.34 13.46 -19.18
CA GLY A 196 0.58 12.62 -19.95
C GLY A 196 0.70 13.04 -21.41
N GLY A 197 -0.43 13.38 -22.04
CA GLY A 197 -0.49 13.89 -23.41
C GLY A 197 0.23 15.23 -23.53
N MET A 198 -0.13 16.20 -22.69
CA MET A 198 0.48 17.54 -22.71
C MET A 198 2.00 17.50 -22.52
N ILE A 199 2.48 16.70 -21.55
CA ILE A 199 3.92 16.58 -21.28
C ILE A 199 4.63 15.81 -22.39
N SER A 200 4.03 14.72 -22.87
CA SER A 200 4.63 13.94 -23.94
C SER A 200 4.75 14.73 -25.25
N GLU A 201 3.80 15.63 -25.53
CA GLU A 201 3.83 16.50 -26.69
C GLU A 201 4.83 17.65 -26.53
N ALA A 202 4.85 18.31 -25.36
CA ALA A 202 5.70 19.50 -25.15
C ALA A 202 7.17 19.17 -24.86
N LEU A 203 7.45 18.13 -24.06
CA LEU A 203 8.78 17.81 -23.56
C LEU A 203 9.28 16.42 -24.00
N GLY A 204 8.40 15.60 -24.58
CA GLY A 204 8.69 14.23 -24.98
C GLY A 204 8.30 13.20 -23.94
N TRP A 205 8.12 11.95 -24.39
CA TRP A 205 7.57 10.87 -23.56
C TRP A 205 8.39 10.56 -22.30
N ARG A 206 9.72 10.75 -22.32
CA ARG A 206 10.58 10.49 -21.15
C ARG A 206 10.21 11.37 -19.95
N TRP A 207 9.73 12.58 -20.20
CA TRP A 207 9.35 13.51 -19.14
C TRP A 207 8.12 13.08 -18.35
N THR A 208 7.27 12.22 -18.93
CA THR A 208 6.15 11.61 -18.18
C THR A 208 6.66 10.79 -17.00
N PHE A 209 7.76 10.06 -17.18
CA PHE A 209 8.41 9.28 -16.14
C PHE A 209 9.25 10.12 -15.18
N TRP A 210 9.92 11.17 -15.68
CA TRP A 210 10.60 12.11 -14.80
C TRP A 210 9.62 12.82 -13.87
N LEU A 211 8.44 13.20 -14.34
CA LEU A 211 7.40 13.79 -13.50
C LEU A 211 7.02 12.84 -12.35
N ILE A 212 6.78 11.57 -12.68
CA ILE A 212 6.46 10.53 -11.70
C ILE A 212 7.56 10.44 -10.63
N ALA A 213 8.84 10.40 -11.05
CA ALA A 213 9.96 10.36 -10.13
C ALA A 213 10.07 11.63 -9.26
N ILE A 214 9.87 12.81 -9.85
CA ILE A 214 9.92 14.11 -9.16
C ILE A 214 8.84 14.21 -8.07
N ILE A 215 7.65 13.66 -8.30
CA ILE A 215 6.58 13.65 -7.29
C ILE A 215 6.80 12.53 -6.27
N ALA A 216 7.25 11.35 -6.71
CA ALA A 216 7.43 10.18 -5.85
C ALA A 216 8.58 10.35 -4.85
N VAL A 217 9.70 10.99 -5.23
CA VAL A 217 10.87 11.15 -4.36
C VAL A 217 10.56 11.95 -3.08
N PRO A 218 10.00 13.18 -3.13
CA PRO A 218 9.66 13.94 -1.93
C PRO A 218 8.64 13.24 -1.04
N LEU A 219 7.64 12.57 -1.64
CA LEU A 219 6.66 11.79 -0.89
C LEU A 219 7.32 10.60 -0.18
N GLN A 220 8.25 9.92 -0.84
CA GLN A 220 8.99 8.82 -0.24
C GLN A 220 9.90 9.30 0.89
N VAL A 221 10.55 10.45 0.74
CA VAL A 221 11.35 11.07 1.81
C VAL A 221 10.46 11.43 3.00
N LEU A 222 9.30 12.02 2.75
CA LEU A 222 8.32 12.34 3.80
C LEU A 222 7.88 11.06 4.52
N LEU A 223 7.53 10.01 3.79
CA LEU A 223 7.18 8.70 4.35
C LEU A 223 8.31 8.12 5.20
N PHE A 224 9.57 8.20 4.76
CA PHE A 224 10.71 7.70 5.53
C PHE A 224 10.86 8.40 6.89
N VAL A 225 10.53 9.69 6.97
CA VAL A 225 10.66 10.48 8.20
C VAL A 225 9.44 10.33 9.10
N THR A 226 8.24 10.26 8.54
CA THR A 226 6.99 10.28 9.32
C THR A 226 6.45 8.89 9.62
N PHE A 227 6.67 7.89 8.76
CA PHE A 227 5.99 6.61 8.85
C PHE A 227 6.61 5.73 9.94
N ARG A 228 5.74 5.33 10.88
CA ARG A 228 6.07 4.45 12.00
C ARG A 228 5.52 3.06 11.77
N GLU A 229 6.13 2.09 12.43
CA GLU A 229 5.65 0.70 12.41
C GLU A 229 4.22 0.62 12.95
N THR A 230 3.28 0.12 12.14
CA THR A 230 1.88 -0.05 12.53
C THR A 230 1.55 -1.48 12.97
N TYR A 231 2.43 -2.44 12.72
CA TYR A 231 2.12 -3.83 13.00
C TYR A 231 2.22 -4.15 14.49
N ARG A 232 1.06 -4.26 15.15
CA ARG A 232 0.95 -4.44 16.61
C ARG A 232 1.75 -5.60 17.16
N LEU A 233 1.76 -6.75 16.47
CA LEU A 233 2.56 -7.91 16.90
C LEU A 233 4.05 -7.56 17.00
N ARG A 234 4.59 -6.80 16.05
CA ARG A 234 6.01 -6.43 16.09
C ARG A 234 6.31 -5.41 17.18
N ILE A 235 5.44 -4.41 17.37
CA ILE A 235 5.59 -3.44 18.46
C ILE A 235 5.73 -4.20 19.79
N LEU A 236 4.87 -5.19 19.98
CA LEU A 236 4.88 -6.06 21.16
C LEU A 236 6.13 -6.96 21.21
N GLU A 237 6.59 -7.55 20.10
CA GLU A 237 7.85 -8.32 20.04
C GLU A 237 9.08 -7.47 20.44
N VAL A 238 9.15 -6.22 19.99
CA VAL A 238 10.22 -5.29 20.34
C VAL A 238 10.12 -4.89 21.82
N LYS A 239 8.91 -4.64 22.33
CA LYS A 239 8.65 -4.38 23.76
C LYS A 239 9.11 -5.56 24.60
N ILE A 240 8.75 -6.78 24.22
CA ILE A 240 9.16 -8.03 24.89
C ILE A 240 10.68 -8.23 24.82
N ALA A 241 11.33 -7.97 23.69
CA ALA A 241 12.77 -8.08 23.57
C ALA A 241 13.51 -7.09 24.49
N LYS A 242 12.98 -5.86 24.62
CA LYS A 242 13.48 -4.86 25.59
C LYS A 242 13.25 -5.30 27.03
N LEU A 243 12.06 -5.83 27.34
CA LEU A 243 11.73 -6.34 28.66
C LEU A 243 12.60 -7.55 29.03
N ARG A 244 12.76 -8.55 28.16
CA ARG A 244 13.67 -9.70 28.34
C ARG A 244 15.10 -9.26 28.69
N LYS A 245 15.61 -8.19 28.06
CA LYS A 245 16.93 -7.62 28.39
C LYS A 245 16.97 -6.91 29.74
N LYS A 246 15.87 -6.28 30.18
CA LYS A 246 15.79 -5.56 31.45
C LYS A 246 15.52 -6.47 32.66
N THR A 247 14.64 -7.46 32.53
CA THR A 247 14.27 -8.39 33.61
C THR A 247 15.07 -9.68 33.62
N GLY A 248 15.86 -9.97 32.57
CA GLY A 248 16.65 -11.21 32.48
C GLY A 248 15.81 -12.49 32.38
N ASN A 249 14.48 -12.39 32.23
CA ASN A 249 13.58 -13.53 32.18
C ASN A 249 13.35 -14.00 30.73
N PRO A 250 13.86 -15.18 30.31
CA PRO A 250 13.72 -15.68 28.95
C PRO A 250 12.32 -16.22 28.63
N ARG A 251 11.41 -16.33 29.63
CA ARG A 251 10.08 -16.93 29.46
C ARG A 251 8.99 -15.96 29.02
N LEU A 252 9.26 -14.65 28.99
CA LEU A 252 8.29 -13.64 28.53
C LEU A 252 7.89 -13.90 27.09
N ARG A 253 6.61 -14.14 26.81
CA ARG A 253 6.06 -14.42 25.49
C ARG A 253 4.98 -13.41 25.11
N SER A 254 4.80 -13.17 23.82
CA SER A 254 3.68 -12.33 23.37
C SER A 254 2.39 -13.13 23.40
N LYS A 255 1.24 -12.49 23.67
CA LYS A 255 -0.10 -13.12 23.60
C LYS A 255 -0.36 -13.79 22.23
N TYR A 256 0.37 -13.36 21.19
CA TYR A 256 0.24 -13.82 19.81
C TYR A 256 1.37 -14.80 19.39
N GLU A 257 2.28 -15.19 20.28
CA GLU A 257 3.49 -15.97 19.93
C GLU A 257 3.19 -17.42 19.51
N LYS A 258 1.99 -17.95 19.82
CA LYS A 258 1.58 -19.29 19.37
C LYS A 258 1.49 -19.42 17.83
N GLU A 259 1.39 -18.32 17.08
CA GLU A 259 1.41 -18.33 15.60
C GLU A 259 2.79 -18.07 14.98
N ALA A 260 3.73 -17.47 15.74
CA ALA A 260 5.01 -17.01 15.21
C ALA A 260 6.03 -18.14 14.92
N THR A 261 5.83 -19.36 15.46
CA THR A 261 6.76 -20.48 15.25
C THR A 261 6.64 -21.15 13.87
N ALA A 262 5.64 -20.78 13.05
CA ALA A 262 5.54 -21.20 11.65
C ALA A 262 6.45 -20.41 10.68
N ARG A 263 7.22 -19.41 11.17
CA ARG A 263 7.96 -18.37 10.44
C ARG A 263 9.16 -18.78 9.56
N ARG A 264 9.32 -20.03 9.12
CA ARG A 264 10.50 -20.40 8.29
C ARG A 264 10.23 -20.88 6.86
N LEU A 265 8.99 -20.80 6.36
CA LEU A 265 8.69 -21.26 5.00
C LEU A 265 8.04 -20.15 4.15
N PRO A 266 8.85 -19.27 3.50
CA PRO A 266 8.34 -18.22 2.61
C PRO A 266 7.45 -18.78 1.49
N VAL A 267 7.72 -20.01 1.05
CA VAL A 267 6.96 -20.69 -0.01
C VAL A 267 5.53 -21.04 0.42
N LYS A 268 5.32 -21.41 1.70
CA LYS A 268 3.97 -21.74 2.20
C LYS A 268 3.10 -20.50 2.34
N THR A 269 3.69 -19.35 2.69
CA THR A 269 2.98 -18.06 2.77
C THR A 269 2.59 -17.56 1.38
N LEU A 270 3.49 -17.63 0.39
CA LEU A 270 3.22 -17.23 -1.00
C LEU A 270 2.07 -18.01 -1.66
N LEU A 271 1.94 -19.30 -1.34
CA LEU A 271 0.89 -20.14 -1.89
C LEU A 271 -0.45 -20.03 -1.14
N ARG A 272 -0.49 -19.34 0.01
CA ARG A 272 -1.70 -19.24 0.83
C ARG A 272 -2.82 -18.45 0.13
N PRO A 273 -2.58 -17.27 -0.47
CA PRO A 273 -3.62 -16.55 -1.23
C PRO A 273 -4.09 -17.33 -2.46
N LEU A 274 -3.17 -17.96 -3.19
CA LEU A 274 -3.49 -18.82 -4.36
C LEU A 274 -4.34 -20.02 -3.96
N LYS A 275 -4.00 -20.69 -2.85
CA LYS A 275 -4.78 -21.81 -2.34
C LYS A 275 -6.16 -21.38 -1.89
N LEU A 276 -6.27 -20.25 -1.20
CA LEU A 276 -7.56 -19.66 -0.79
C LEU A 276 -8.43 -19.30 -1.99
N LEU A 277 -7.85 -18.68 -3.03
CA LEU A 277 -8.56 -18.32 -4.25
C LEU A 277 -9.17 -19.56 -4.95
N VAL A 278 -8.43 -20.66 -5.02
CA VAL A 278 -8.87 -21.89 -5.71
C VAL A 278 -9.80 -22.74 -4.84
N HIS A 279 -9.54 -22.84 -3.53
CA HIS A 279 -10.25 -23.78 -2.66
C HIS A 279 -11.42 -23.15 -1.88
N SER A 280 -11.51 -21.82 -1.80
CA SER A 280 -12.60 -21.13 -1.11
C SER A 280 -13.60 -20.54 -2.12
N PRO A 281 -14.78 -21.17 -2.33
CA PRO A 281 -15.74 -20.75 -3.36
C PRO A 281 -16.27 -19.33 -3.13
N VAL A 282 -16.38 -18.88 -1.88
CA VAL A 282 -16.81 -17.52 -1.53
C VAL A 282 -15.82 -16.48 -2.05
N VAL A 283 -14.52 -16.69 -1.83
CA VAL A 283 -13.45 -15.76 -2.27
C VAL A 283 -13.41 -15.69 -3.78
N LEU A 284 -13.57 -16.83 -4.46
CA LEU A 284 -13.63 -16.90 -5.91
C LEU A 284 -14.82 -16.11 -6.46
N LEU A 285 -16.02 -16.29 -5.91
CA LEU A 285 -17.22 -15.56 -6.34
C LEU A 285 -17.08 -14.05 -6.15
N VAL A 286 -16.60 -13.61 -4.98
CA VAL A 286 -16.36 -12.18 -4.71
C VAL A 286 -15.30 -11.61 -5.66
N GLY A 287 -14.24 -12.37 -5.94
CA GLY A 287 -13.21 -12.00 -6.91
C GLY A 287 -13.75 -11.87 -8.34
N ILE A 288 -14.59 -12.80 -8.79
CA ILE A 288 -15.22 -12.76 -10.12
C ILE A 288 -16.16 -11.56 -10.22
N VAL A 289 -17.05 -11.36 -9.25
CA VAL A 289 -17.99 -10.22 -9.26
C VAL A 289 -17.23 -8.88 -9.24
N GLY A 290 -16.23 -8.76 -8.37
CA GLY A 290 -15.38 -7.57 -8.31
C GLY A 290 -14.60 -7.31 -9.60
N GLY A 291 -14.06 -8.37 -10.20
CA GLY A 291 -13.35 -8.30 -11.49
C GLY A 291 -14.25 -7.87 -12.65
N ILE A 292 -15.46 -8.44 -12.74
CA ILE A 292 -16.45 -8.03 -13.76
C ILE A 292 -16.84 -6.57 -13.58
N ALA A 293 -17.14 -6.14 -12.35
CA ALA A 293 -17.50 -4.76 -12.06
C ALA A 293 -16.36 -3.79 -12.46
N MET A 294 -15.12 -4.08 -12.06
CA MET A 294 -13.96 -3.26 -12.43
C MET A 294 -13.68 -3.27 -13.93
N SER A 295 -13.82 -4.41 -14.60
CA SER A 295 -13.64 -4.51 -16.05
C SER A 295 -14.66 -3.69 -16.81
N LEU A 296 -15.94 -3.69 -16.38
CA LEU A 296 -16.98 -2.86 -16.99
C LEU A 296 -16.67 -1.37 -16.84
N VAL A 297 -16.24 -0.95 -15.65
CA VAL A 297 -15.81 0.44 -15.40
C VAL A 297 -14.64 0.82 -16.30
N TYR A 298 -13.62 -0.04 -16.40
CA TYR A 298 -12.46 0.21 -17.27
C TYR A 298 -12.86 0.31 -18.74
N VAL A 299 -13.67 -0.62 -19.25
CA VAL A 299 -14.14 -0.60 -20.64
C VAL A 299 -14.88 0.71 -20.93
N ILE A 300 -15.78 1.15 -20.04
CA ILE A 300 -16.48 2.42 -20.16
C ILE A 300 -15.47 3.57 -20.24
N ILE A 301 -14.57 3.68 -19.27
CA ILE A 301 -13.57 4.76 -19.22
C ILE A 301 -12.68 4.78 -20.47
N THR A 302 -12.24 3.61 -20.97
CA THR A 302 -11.34 3.52 -22.13
C THR A 302 -12.02 3.69 -23.48
N SER A 303 -13.32 3.35 -23.60
CA SER A 303 -14.06 3.41 -24.88
C SER A 303 -14.82 4.72 -25.09
N LEU A 304 -15.17 5.42 -24.00
CA LEU A 304 -15.77 6.75 -24.06
C LEU A 304 -15.04 7.79 -24.93
N PRO A 305 -13.68 7.88 -24.95
CA PRO A 305 -13.03 8.94 -25.71
C PRO A 305 -13.12 8.64 -27.21
N ASP A 306 -12.99 7.37 -27.61
CA ASP A 306 -13.13 6.95 -29.01
C ASP A 306 -14.55 7.22 -29.54
N VAL A 307 -15.59 6.97 -28.72
CA VAL A 307 -16.97 7.26 -29.10
C VAL A 307 -17.22 8.76 -29.24
N TYR A 308 -16.73 9.58 -28.30
CA TYR A 308 -16.90 11.03 -28.40
C TYR A 308 -16.11 11.67 -29.54
N GLU A 309 -14.92 11.13 -29.87
CA GLU A 309 -14.12 11.62 -30.99
C GLU A 309 -14.71 11.17 -32.34
N GLN A 310 -15.03 9.89 -32.50
CA GLN A 310 -15.44 9.32 -33.80
C GLN A 310 -16.91 9.56 -34.14
N VAL A 311 -17.82 9.49 -33.16
CA VAL A 311 -19.27 9.61 -33.41
C VAL A 311 -19.74 11.05 -33.23
N TYR A 312 -19.27 11.73 -32.19
CA TYR A 312 -19.73 13.08 -31.85
C TYR A 312 -18.80 14.20 -32.37
N GLY A 313 -17.62 13.86 -32.89
CA GLY A 313 -16.66 14.85 -33.41
C GLY A 313 -16.14 15.81 -32.34
N PHE A 314 -16.17 15.42 -31.06
CA PHE A 314 -15.76 16.30 -29.98
C PHE A 314 -14.25 16.52 -30.00
N ASN A 315 -13.86 17.76 -29.71
CA ASN A 315 -12.46 18.12 -29.57
C ASN A 315 -11.88 17.49 -28.29
N LYS A 316 -10.59 17.11 -28.31
CA LYS A 316 -9.95 16.35 -27.22
C LYS A 316 -10.14 16.99 -25.84
N SER A 317 -10.09 18.31 -25.75
CA SER A 317 -10.30 19.05 -24.49
C SER A 317 -11.73 18.96 -23.92
N VAL A 318 -12.74 18.77 -24.77
CA VAL A 318 -14.16 18.62 -24.35
C VAL A 318 -14.43 17.19 -23.87
N ILE A 319 -13.76 16.21 -24.48
CA ILE A 319 -13.80 14.81 -24.06
C ILE A 319 -13.27 14.66 -22.64
N GLU A 320 -12.15 15.33 -22.33
CA GLU A 320 -11.57 15.40 -20.99
C GLU A 320 -12.53 15.99 -19.95
N LEU A 321 -13.32 16.99 -20.33
CA LEU A 321 -14.32 17.60 -19.46
C LEU A 321 -15.48 16.66 -19.13
N THR A 322 -15.83 15.76 -20.05
CA THR A 322 -16.90 14.75 -19.86
C THR A 322 -16.51 13.71 -18.81
N TYR A 323 -15.21 13.39 -18.70
CA TYR A 323 -14.68 12.50 -17.67
C TYR A 323 -14.78 13.06 -16.26
N CYS A 324 -14.69 14.39 -16.09
CA CYS A 324 -14.97 15.03 -14.81
C CYS A 324 -16.40 14.73 -14.32
N GLY A 325 -17.36 14.57 -15.24
CA GLY A 325 -18.74 14.16 -14.91
C GLY A 325 -18.83 12.74 -14.34
N LEU A 326 -18.10 11.77 -14.90
CA LEU A 326 -18.05 10.39 -14.37
C LEU A 326 -17.49 10.31 -12.95
N GLY A 327 -16.47 11.13 -12.64
CA GLY A 327 -15.94 11.24 -11.28
C GLY A 327 -16.97 11.73 -10.25
N THR A 328 -17.97 12.51 -10.67
CA THR A 328 -19.06 12.96 -9.80
C THR A 328 -20.15 11.90 -9.58
N LEU A 329 -20.40 11.01 -10.55
CA LEU A 329 -21.37 9.92 -10.42
C LEU A 329 -20.93 8.84 -9.42
N GLY A 330 -19.62 8.54 -9.35
CA GLY A 330 -19.08 7.61 -8.34
C GLY A 330 -19.29 8.10 -6.89
N LYS A 331 -19.35 9.41 -6.66
CA LYS A 331 -19.68 10.00 -5.35
C LYS A 331 -21.14 9.80 -4.95
N LEU A 332 -22.06 9.80 -5.92
CA LEU A 332 -23.49 9.60 -5.65
C LEU A 332 -23.80 8.14 -5.28
N SER A 333 -23.13 7.17 -5.91
CA SER A 333 -23.30 5.75 -5.59
C SER A 333 -22.76 5.37 -4.21
N THR A 334 -21.63 5.97 -3.79
CA THR A 334 -21.06 5.74 -2.44
C THR A 334 -21.82 6.46 -1.33
N SER A 335 -22.44 7.60 -1.63
CA SER A 335 -23.34 8.30 -0.70
C SER A 335 -24.71 7.61 -0.52
N SER A 336 -25.10 6.74 -1.46
CA SER A 336 -26.36 5.99 -1.42
C SER A 336 -26.27 4.69 -0.60
N ALA A 337 -25.08 4.30 -0.14
CA ALA A 337 -24.84 3.07 0.61
C ALA A 337 -24.67 3.29 2.13
N HIS A 338 -25.07 4.46 2.65
CA HIS A 338 -25.06 4.80 4.06
C HIS A 338 -26.47 5.04 4.60
#